data_AF-A0A1A8WHW7-F1
#
_entry.id   AF-A0A1A8WHW7-F1
#
_cell.length_a   1.000
_cell.length_b   1.000
_cell.length_c   1.000
_cell.angle_alpha   90.00
_cell.angle_beta   90.00
_cell.angle_gamma   90.00
#
_symmetry.space_group_name_H-M   'P 1'
#
loop_
_entity.id
_entity.type
_entity.pdbx_description
1 polymer ?
#
loop_
_entity_poly.entity_id
_entity_poly.type
_entity_poly.pdbx_seq_one_letter_code
_entity_poly.pdbx_strand_id
1 'polypeptide(L)'
;MGDDYDNIPNSPAIRYYNMLDDYFIGHGKYTECSEFDSISVKDMDAYKLCMSFLGNLENYDKLNFSTKHNVHKCHYLNLWAYDRLSKIQKIKKTTMMSFLLTHWGKYKYSEECTGGNFVYYNTNNADYIKTKRIYDYALNYDKFQLLYKQNNNIPCTKKQDEYIRKILSLIQEVRTECEGTQSFKHYCVAWANIQKIYSKDELLNLECKSVEEEDPP
;
A
#
# COMPACT_ATOMS: atom_id res chain seq x y z
N MET A 1 6.91 7.96 -16.97
CA MET A 1 6.16 6.69 -17.06
C MET A 1 6.98 5.66 -16.33
N GLY A 2 6.73 5.46 -15.04
CA GLY A 2 7.39 4.44 -14.23
C GLY A 2 6.59 3.14 -14.34
N ASP A 3 7.26 2.00 -14.42
CA ASP A 3 6.67 0.71 -14.74
C ASP A 3 5.58 0.25 -13.74
N ASP A 4 4.41 -0.15 -14.25
CA ASP A 4 3.25 -0.63 -13.46
C ASP A 4 3.32 -2.14 -13.19
N TYR A 5 4.52 -2.67 -12.95
CA TYR A 5 4.71 -4.11 -12.74
C TYR A 5 4.13 -4.58 -11.41
N ASP A 6 4.03 -3.68 -10.43
CA ASP A 6 3.52 -3.94 -9.09
C ASP A 6 1.98 -3.97 -9.00
N ASN A 7 1.29 -3.65 -10.10
CA ASN A 7 -0.16 -3.76 -10.19
C ASN A 7 -0.59 -5.15 -10.65
N ILE A 8 -0.43 -6.16 -9.79
CA ILE A 8 -0.93 -7.52 -10.05
C ILE A 8 -2.43 -7.58 -9.77
N PRO A 9 -3.29 -7.87 -10.78
CA PRO A 9 -4.72 -8.01 -10.58
C PRO A 9 -5.05 -9.04 -9.48
N ASN A 10 -6.01 -8.72 -8.62
CA ASN A 10 -6.46 -9.60 -7.54
C ASN A 10 -5.38 -10.04 -6.54
N SER A 11 -4.27 -9.28 -6.44
CA SER A 11 -3.26 -9.46 -5.40
C SER A 11 -3.80 -9.09 -4.02
N PRO A 12 -3.29 -9.70 -2.94
CA PRO A 12 -3.63 -9.32 -1.57
C PRO A 12 -3.49 -7.81 -1.31
N ALA A 13 -2.41 -7.18 -1.77
CA ALA A 13 -2.18 -5.75 -1.61
C ALA A 13 -3.32 -4.90 -2.19
N ILE A 14 -3.74 -5.17 -3.44
CA ILE A 14 -4.87 -4.48 -4.07
C ILE A 14 -6.16 -4.71 -3.28
N ARG A 15 -6.41 -5.95 -2.84
CA ARG A 15 -7.62 -6.27 -2.07
C ARG A 15 -7.70 -5.48 -0.77
N TYR A 16 -6.59 -5.32 -0.06
CA TYR A 16 -6.56 -4.52 1.16
C TYR A 16 -6.76 -3.02 0.90
N TYR A 17 -6.21 -2.48 -0.19
CA TYR A 17 -6.43 -1.08 -0.53
C TYR A 17 -7.88 -0.83 -0.99
N ASN A 18 -8.50 -1.80 -1.66
CA ASN A 18 -9.93 -1.73 -1.99
C ASN A 18 -10.81 -1.87 -0.73
N MET A 19 -10.40 -2.68 0.26
CA MET A 19 -11.08 -2.70 1.56
C MET A 19 -11.03 -1.31 2.23
N LEU A 20 -9.87 -0.65 2.22
CA LEU A 20 -9.76 0.72 2.75
C LEU A 20 -10.61 1.72 1.96
N ASP A 21 -10.78 1.51 0.66
CA ASP A 21 -11.68 2.35 -0.14
C ASP A 21 -13.11 2.19 0.31
N ASP A 22 -13.63 0.97 0.47
CA ASP A 22 -15.08 0.77 0.45
C ASP A 22 -15.67 0.37 1.81
N TYR A 23 -14.92 -0.31 2.67
CA TYR A 23 -15.49 -1.04 3.80
C TYR A 23 -16.13 -0.14 4.86
N PHE A 24 -15.56 1.04 5.09
CA PHE A 24 -16.09 1.99 6.07
C PHE A 24 -16.73 3.24 5.46
N ILE A 25 -16.96 3.28 4.13
CA ILE A 25 -17.75 4.34 3.50
C ILE A 25 -19.17 4.26 4.07
N GLY A 26 -19.59 5.29 4.83
CA GLY A 26 -20.95 5.40 5.35
C GLY A 26 -21.16 4.93 6.78
N HIS A 27 -20.11 4.56 7.51
CA HIS A 27 -20.19 4.30 8.94
C HIS A 27 -20.34 5.58 9.80
N GLY A 28 -20.33 6.77 9.17
CA GLY A 28 -20.59 8.06 9.79
C GLY A 28 -21.27 9.06 8.85
N LYS A 29 -21.88 10.10 9.44
CA LYS A 29 -22.42 11.26 8.71
C LYS A 29 -21.32 12.31 8.55
N TYR A 30 -20.37 12.06 7.65
CA TYR A 30 -19.24 12.98 7.42
C TYR A 30 -19.67 14.18 6.58
N THR A 31 -20.52 15.03 7.14
CA THR A 31 -21.01 16.22 6.45
C THR A 31 -19.88 17.16 6.05
N GLU A 32 -18.74 17.10 6.76
CA GLU A 32 -17.51 17.81 6.38
C GLU A 32 -16.94 17.37 5.02
N CYS A 33 -17.13 16.12 4.59
CA CYS A 33 -16.72 15.70 3.24
C CYS A 33 -17.50 16.37 2.12
N SER A 34 -18.65 16.99 2.40
CA SER A 34 -19.46 17.70 1.39
C SER A 34 -18.71 18.86 0.74
N GLU A 35 -17.64 19.39 1.35
CA GLU A 35 -16.79 20.40 0.70
C GLU A 35 -16.04 19.85 -0.53
N PHE A 36 -15.90 18.53 -0.62
CA PHE A 36 -15.34 17.81 -1.77
C PHE A 36 -16.43 17.20 -2.66
N ASP A 37 -17.70 17.37 -2.33
CA ASP A 37 -18.82 16.97 -3.17
C ASP A 37 -18.95 17.95 -4.34
N SER A 38 -18.62 17.48 -5.54
CA SER A 38 -18.69 18.28 -6.75
C SER A 38 -19.91 17.87 -7.57
N ILE A 39 -20.71 18.87 -7.95
CA ILE A 39 -21.86 18.74 -8.86
C ILE A 39 -21.45 18.16 -10.24
N SER A 40 -20.15 18.22 -10.60
CA SER A 40 -19.63 17.55 -11.79
C SER A 40 -19.18 16.12 -11.45
N VAL A 41 -19.71 15.13 -12.18
CA VAL A 41 -19.42 13.68 -12.08
C VAL A 41 -17.92 13.32 -12.01
N LYS A 42 -16.99 14.24 -12.30
CA LYS A 42 -15.54 13.94 -12.31
C LYS A 42 -14.75 14.39 -11.07
N ASP A 43 -15.36 14.57 -9.89
CA ASP A 43 -14.60 14.77 -8.63
C ASP A 43 -15.04 13.85 -7.48
N MET A 44 -15.79 12.79 -7.79
CA MET A 44 -16.16 11.77 -6.82
C MET A 44 -14.95 11.13 -6.14
N ASP A 45 -13.75 11.17 -6.73
CA ASP A 45 -12.54 10.61 -6.13
C ASP A 45 -12.11 11.34 -4.84
N ALA A 46 -12.24 12.66 -4.80
CA ALA A 46 -11.89 13.45 -3.63
C ALA A 46 -12.91 13.24 -2.50
N TYR A 47 -14.20 13.30 -2.84
CA TYR A 47 -15.27 12.96 -1.91
C TYR A 47 -15.13 11.53 -1.38
N LYS A 48 -14.89 10.55 -2.27
CA LYS A 48 -14.68 9.15 -1.90
C LYS A 48 -13.49 9.01 -0.96
N LEU A 49 -12.34 9.61 -1.29
CA LEU A 49 -11.17 9.59 -0.40
C LEU A 49 -11.51 10.14 0.99
N CYS A 50 -12.20 11.28 1.07
CA CYS A 50 -12.62 11.85 2.35
C CYS A 50 -13.48 10.87 3.16
N MET A 51 -14.54 10.33 2.54
CA MET A 51 -15.47 9.39 3.19
C MET A 51 -14.76 8.12 3.67
N SER A 52 -13.95 7.51 2.81
CA SER A 52 -13.17 6.32 3.13
C SER A 52 -12.17 6.59 4.25
N PHE A 53 -11.48 7.73 4.19
CA PHE A 53 -10.43 8.08 5.14
C PHE A 53 -10.98 8.25 6.56
N LEU A 54 -12.05 9.04 6.71
CA LEU A 54 -12.68 9.25 8.02
C LEU A 54 -13.28 7.95 8.57
N GLY A 55 -13.92 7.16 7.71
CA GLY A 55 -14.42 5.82 8.08
C GLY A 55 -13.31 4.91 8.60
N ASN A 56 -12.15 4.90 7.94
CA ASN A 56 -10.98 4.13 8.39
C ASN A 56 -10.40 4.65 9.71
N LEU A 57 -10.34 5.97 9.93
CA LEU A 57 -9.86 6.53 11.20
C LEU A 57 -10.77 6.18 12.38
N GLU A 58 -12.08 6.31 12.21
CA GLU A 58 -13.06 5.98 13.26
C GLU A 58 -13.07 4.49 13.61
N ASN A 59 -12.80 3.63 12.63
CA ASN A 59 -12.79 2.18 12.77
C ASN A 59 -11.38 1.59 12.73
N TYR A 60 -10.35 2.37 13.10
CA TYR A 60 -8.95 1.96 13.02
C TYR A 60 -8.62 0.68 13.81
N ASP A 61 -9.32 0.40 14.92
CA ASP A 61 -9.22 -0.85 15.68
C ASP A 61 -9.75 -2.07 14.92
N LYS A 62 -10.66 -1.86 13.97
CA LYS A 62 -11.31 -2.92 13.18
C LYS A 62 -10.62 -3.19 11.84
N LEU A 63 -9.63 -2.37 11.47
CA LEU A 63 -8.82 -2.60 10.27
C LEU A 63 -8.05 -3.91 10.41
N ASN A 64 -8.14 -4.78 9.40
CA ASN A 64 -7.58 -6.12 9.43
C ASN A 64 -6.85 -6.49 8.13
N PHE A 65 -5.52 -6.44 8.16
CA PHE A 65 -4.58 -6.79 7.07
C PHE A 65 -4.04 -8.23 7.15
N SER A 66 -4.60 -9.05 8.04
CA SER A 66 -4.08 -10.31 8.61
C SER A 66 -3.30 -10.11 9.92
N THR A 67 -3.30 -11.13 10.78
CA THR A 67 -2.65 -11.10 12.10
C THR A 67 -1.19 -10.65 12.02
N LYS A 68 -0.45 -11.13 11.02
CA LYS A 68 0.97 -10.79 10.82
C LYS A 68 1.19 -9.35 10.39
N HIS A 69 0.27 -8.77 9.61
CA HIS A 69 0.41 -7.43 9.03
C HIS A 69 -0.28 -6.34 9.86
N ASN A 70 -1.18 -6.70 10.78
CA ASN A 70 -1.91 -5.74 11.63
C ASN A 70 -1.00 -4.86 12.48
N VAL A 71 0.18 -5.35 12.87
CA VAL A 71 1.21 -4.56 13.58
C VAL A 71 1.73 -3.38 12.75
N HIS A 72 1.51 -3.37 11.43
CA HIS A 72 1.92 -2.31 10.51
C HIS A 72 0.73 -1.60 9.84
N LYS A 73 -0.49 -1.77 10.36
CA LYS A 73 -1.71 -1.15 9.80
C LYS A 73 -1.60 0.36 9.56
N CYS A 74 -0.86 1.09 10.41
CA CYS A 74 -0.63 2.52 10.20
C CYS A 74 0.17 2.83 8.92
N HIS A 75 1.19 2.02 8.62
CA HIS A 75 1.99 2.19 7.42
C HIS A 75 1.13 1.95 6.17
N TYR A 76 0.31 0.89 6.18
CA TYR A 76 -0.63 0.62 5.10
C TYR A 76 -1.65 1.75 4.92
N LEU A 77 -2.20 2.30 6.01
CA LEU A 77 -3.13 3.43 5.95
C LEU A 77 -2.47 4.69 5.36
N ASN A 78 -1.24 5.03 5.77
CA ASN A 78 -0.50 6.17 5.23
C ASN A 78 -0.18 6.00 3.73
N LEU A 79 0.21 4.78 3.32
CA LEU A 79 0.50 4.47 1.92
C LEU A 79 -0.76 4.56 1.05
N TRP A 80 -1.87 3.96 1.51
CA TRP A 80 -3.16 4.03 0.83
C TRP A 80 -3.66 5.47 0.69
N ALA A 81 -3.61 6.25 1.78
CA ALA A 81 -4.06 7.65 1.75
C ALA A 81 -3.27 8.47 0.72
N TYR A 82 -1.94 8.30 0.66
CA TYR A 82 -1.12 8.98 -0.34
C TYR A 82 -1.37 8.44 -1.76
N ASP A 83 -1.52 7.13 -1.94
CA ASP A 83 -1.85 6.52 -3.22
C ASP A 83 -3.13 7.13 -3.82
N ARG A 84 -4.21 7.22 -3.02
CA ARG A 84 -5.47 7.83 -3.46
C ARG A 84 -5.35 9.33 -3.68
N LEU A 85 -4.69 10.07 -2.77
CA LEU A 85 -4.43 11.50 -2.95
C LEU A 85 -3.68 11.78 -4.27
N SER A 86 -2.69 10.94 -4.61
CA SER A 86 -1.85 11.13 -5.80
C SER A 86 -2.64 11.08 -7.11
N LYS A 87 -3.80 10.41 -7.10
CA LYS A 87 -4.68 10.20 -8.26
C LYS A 87 -5.69 11.34 -8.45
N ILE A 88 -5.96 12.15 -7.43
CA ILE A 88 -6.86 13.32 -7.50
C ILE A 88 -6.26 14.37 -8.46
N GLN A 89 -7.09 14.87 -9.39
CA GLN A 89 -6.66 15.80 -10.44
C GLN A 89 -7.21 17.23 -10.32
N LYS A 90 -8.47 17.41 -9.91
CA LYS A 90 -9.14 18.72 -10.04
C LYS A 90 -9.09 19.57 -8.77
N ILE A 91 -9.17 18.96 -7.59
CA ILE A 91 -8.97 19.68 -6.33
C ILE A 91 -7.47 19.83 -6.09
N LYS A 92 -7.07 20.97 -5.52
CA LYS A 92 -5.70 21.19 -5.07
C LYS A 92 -5.34 20.11 -4.06
N LYS A 93 -4.35 19.27 -4.39
CA LYS A 93 -3.86 18.20 -3.52
C LYS A 93 -3.51 18.71 -2.11
N THR A 94 -2.99 19.93 -2.01
CA THR A 94 -2.68 20.58 -0.72
C THR A 94 -3.91 20.83 0.15
N THR A 95 -5.06 21.15 -0.44
CA THR A 95 -6.33 21.34 0.28
C THR A 95 -6.79 20.01 0.88
N MET A 96 -6.87 18.96 0.06
CA MET A 96 -7.23 17.62 0.53
C MET A 96 -6.22 17.11 1.57
N MET A 97 -4.92 17.25 1.32
CA MET A 97 -3.87 16.86 2.25
C MET A 97 -4.02 17.55 3.62
N SER A 98 -4.30 18.86 3.64
CA SER A 98 -4.50 19.63 4.87
C SER A 98 -5.74 19.15 5.63
N PHE A 99 -6.83 18.85 4.92
CA PHE A 99 -8.03 18.27 5.49
C PHE A 99 -7.74 16.92 6.15
N LEU A 100 -7.11 15.99 5.42
CA LEU A 100 -6.80 14.65 5.91
C LEU A 100 -5.90 14.72 7.16
N LEU A 101 -4.84 15.54 7.14
CA LEU A 101 -3.94 15.72 8.29
C LEU A 101 -4.64 16.32 9.51
N THR A 102 -5.57 17.24 9.31
CA THR A 102 -6.35 17.84 10.39
C THR A 102 -7.17 16.78 11.12
N HIS A 103 -7.81 15.86 10.39
CA HIS A 103 -8.60 14.77 10.98
C HIS A 103 -7.70 13.68 11.57
N TRP A 104 -6.56 13.41 10.92
CA TRP A 104 -5.50 12.53 11.44
C TRP A 104 -4.93 13.03 12.78
N GLY A 105 -4.87 14.34 13.02
CA GLY A 105 -4.41 14.89 14.30
C GLY A 105 -5.44 14.79 15.43
N LYS A 106 -6.73 14.63 15.10
CA LYS A 106 -7.84 14.72 16.06
C LYS A 106 -8.40 13.36 16.50
N TYR A 107 -8.19 12.30 15.72
CA TYR A 107 -8.77 10.99 16.05
C TYR A 107 -8.03 10.29 17.20
N LYS A 108 -8.72 9.33 17.83
CA LYS A 108 -8.32 8.70 19.11
C LYS A 108 -6.98 7.95 19.11
N TYR A 109 -6.44 7.56 17.95
CA TYR A 109 -5.15 6.86 17.84
C TYR A 109 -4.06 7.71 17.15
N SER A 110 -4.18 9.03 17.19
CA SER A 110 -3.24 9.93 16.52
C SER A 110 -1.78 9.77 16.97
N GLU A 111 -1.54 9.30 18.20
CA GLU A 111 -0.20 8.96 18.71
C GLU A 111 0.32 7.62 18.18
N GLU A 112 -0.53 6.59 18.08
CA GLU A 112 -0.16 5.26 17.57
C GLU A 112 0.01 5.27 16.05
N CYS A 113 -0.80 6.06 15.37
CA CYS A 113 -0.77 6.17 13.94
C CYS A 113 -0.86 7.63 13.49
N THR A 114 0.31 8.22 13.29
CA THR A 114 0.45 9.59 12.83
C THR A 114 0.39 9.68 11.30
N GLY A 115 -0.03 10.84 10.79
CA GLY A 115 0.04 11.19 9.36
C GLY A 115 1.44 11.63 8.91
N GLY A 116 2.49 11.46 9.73
CA GLY A 116 3.84 11.93 9.41
C GLY A 116 4.42 11.26 8.17
N ASN A 117 4.17 9.96 7.99
CA ASN A 117 4.61 9.23 6.80
C ASN A 117 3.92 9.75 5.53
N PHE A 118 2.63 10.06 5.62
CA PHE A 118 1.86 10.65 4.53
C PHE A 118 2.44 12.01 4.08
N VAL A 119 2.90 12.86 5.03
CA VAL A 119 3.63 14.10 4.70
C VAL A 119 4.93 13.83 3.97
N TYR A 120 5.71 12.85 4.45
CA TYR A 120 6.97 12.46 3.83
C TYR A 120 6.78 11.99 2.39
N TYR A 121 5.78 11.14 2.13
CA TYR A 121 5.51 10.60 0.79
C TYR A 121 5.16 11.69 -0.22
N ASN A 122 4.44 12.74 0.21
CA ASN A 122 4.12 13.88 -0.64
C ASN A 122 5.34 14.70 -1.07
N THR A 123 6.43 14.68 -0.29
CA THR A 123 7.66 15.40 -0.61
C THR A 123 8.73 14.49 -1.24
N ASN A 124 8.63 13.17 -1.07
CA ASN A 124 9.63 12.19 -1.49
C ASN A 124 8.98 11.04 -2.27
N ASN A 125 8.49 11.32 -3.47
CA ASN A 125 7.73 10.35 -4.26
C ASN A 125 8.52 9.08 -4.64
N ALA A 126 9.83 9.21 -4.90
CA ALA A 126 10.69 8.05 -5.20
C ALA A 126 10.77 7.08 -4.00
N ASP A 127 10.96 7.63 -2.79
CA ASP A 127 10.97 6.85 -1.56
C ASP A 127 9.61 6.24 -1.27
N TYR A 128 8.52 6.97 -1.52
CA TYR A 128 7.16 6.42 -1.44
C TYR A 128 6.99 5.19 -2.34
N ILE A 129 7.40 5.26 -3.61
CA ILE A 129 7.26 4.14 -4.55
C ILE A 129 8.01 2.91 -4.02
N LYS A 130 9.28 3.07 -3.58
CA LYS A 130 10.05 1.97 -2.98
C LYS A 130 9.36 1.43 -1.72
N THR A 131 8.93 2.31 -0.83
CA THR A 131 8.26 1.96 0.44
C THR A 131 6.98 1.16 0.18
N LYS A 132 6.13 1.63 -0.73
CA LYS A 132 4.89 0.97 -1.12
C LYS A 132 5.16 -0.43 -1.68
N ARG A 133 6.10 -0.54 -2.62
CA ARG A 133 6.46 -1.83 -3.24
C ARG A 133 6.92 -2.87 -2.22
N ILE A 134 7.71 -2.47 -1.21
CA ILE A 134 8.16 -3.37 -0.12
C ILE A 134 6.98 -3.85 0.74
N TYR A 135 6.09 -2.94 1.15
CA TYR A 135 4.92 -3.31 1.96
C TYR A 135 3.89 -4.13 1.19
N ASP A 136 3.66 -3.81 -0.08
CA ASP A 136 2.78 -4.57 -0.97
C ASP A 136 3.35 -5.97 -1.24
N TYR A 137 4.68 -6.08 -1.38
CA TYR A 137 5.36 -7.36 -1.46
C TYR A 137 5.08 -8.23 -0.23
N ALA A 138 5.20 -7.66 0.97
CA ALA A 138 4.89 -8.38 2.20
C ALA A 138 3.43 -8.85 2.24
N LEU A 139 2.46 -8.01 1.86
CA LEU A 139 1.04 -8.42 1.80
C LEU A 139 0.81 -9.55 0.78
N ASN A 140 1.54 -9.52 -0.32
CA ASN A 140 1.42 -10.50 -1.40
C ASN A 140 2.15 -11.81 -1.09
N TYR A 141 3.13 -11.79 -0.18
CA TYR A 141 4.09 -12.87 0.03
C TYR A 141 3.42 -14.19 0.40
N ASP A 142 2.55 -14.21 1.41
CA ASP A 142 1.90 -15.45 1.88
C ASP A 142 1.14 -16.17 0.75
N LYS A 143 0.45 -15.42 -0.12
CA LYS A 143 -0.27 -15.99 -1.27
C LYS A 143 0.70 -16.56 -2.30
N PHE A 144 1.76 -15.83 -2.65
CA PHE A 144 2.72 -16.30 -3.64
C PHE A 144 3.55 -17.47 -3.14
N GLN A 145 3.92 -17.48 -1.86
CA GLN A 145 4.60 -18.61 -1.23
C GLN A 145 3.73 -19.88 -1.28
N LEU A 146 2.44 -19.76 -0.96
CA LEU A 146 1.49 -20.88 -1.02
C LEU A 146 1.34 -21.43 -2.44
N LEU A 147 1.15 -20.54 -3.43
CA LEU A 147 0.89 -20.93 -4.83
C LEU A 147 2.11 -21.55 -5.51
N TYR A 148 3.29 -20.97 -5.32
CA TYR A 148 4.47 -21.30 -6.14
C TYR A 148 5.48 -22.20 -5.43
N LYS A 149 5.55 -22.16 -4.09
CA LYS A 149 6.54 -22.93 -3.32
C LYS A 149 5.96 -24.19 -2.69
N GLN A 150 4.85 -24.07 -1.97
CA GLN A 150 4.41 -25.09 -1.02
C GLN A 150 3.59 -26.22 -1.64
N ASN A 151 2.53 -25.95 -2.42
CA ASN A 151 1.52 -27.01 -2.65
C ASN A 151 1.11 -27.33 -4.08
N ASN A 152 1.25 -26.43 -5.06
CA ASN A 152 0.55 -26.67 -6.34
C ASN A 152 1.40 -26.57 -7.62
N ASN A 153 2.66 -26.10 -7.56
CA ASN A 153 3.49 -25.80 -8.75
C ASN A 153 2.67 -25.12 -9.86
N ILE A 154 1.74 -24.24 -9.49
CA ILE A 154 0.87 -23.56 -10.46
C ILE A 154 1.76 -22.66 -11.30
N PRO A 155 1.69 -22.72 -12.64
CA PRO A 155 2.41 -21.81 -13.48
C PRO A 155 2.06 -20.36 -13.13
N CYS A 156 3.08 -19.51 -13.04
CA CYS A 156 2.87 -18.08 -12.94
C CYS A 156 2.34 -17.54 -14.27
N THR A 157 1.49 -16.51 -14.21
CA THR A 157 1.30 -15.68 -15.40
C THR A 157 2.59 -14.90 -15.70
N LYS A 158 2.82 -14.49 -16.95
CA LYS A 158 3.98 -13.65 -17.31
C LYS A 158 4.11 -12.39 -16.44
N LYS A 159 2.98 -11.79 -16.05
CA LYS A 159 2.95 -10.60 -15.18
C LYS A 159 3.39 -10.91 -13.75
N GLN A 160 3.05 -12.08 -13.23
CA GLN A 160 3.49 -12.52 -11.90
C GLN A 160 4.99 -12.81 -11.88
N ASP A 161 5.51 -13.47 -12.92
CA ASP A 161 6.94 -13.70 -13.08
C ASP A 161 7.74 -12.39 -13.19
N GLU A 162 7.28 -11.46 -14.05
CA GLU A 162 7.90 -10.14 -14.16
C GLU A 162 7.92 -9.40 -12.81
N TYR A 163 6.80 -9.44 -12.09
CA TYR A 163 6.71 -8.85 -10.76
C TYR A 163 7.70 -9.47 -9.78
N ILE A 164 7.77 -10.80 -9.69
CA ILE A 164 8.67 -11.50 -8.77
C ILE A 164 10.12 -11.11 -9.08
N ARG A 165 10.53 -11.15 -10.35
CA ARG A 165 11.89 -10.76 -10.76
C ARG A 165 12.22 -9.32 -10.38
N LYS A 166 11.31 -8.38 -10.66
CA LYS A 166 11.54 -6.95 -10.38
C LYS A 166 11.50 -6.63 -8.89
N ILE A 167 10.59 -7.23 -8.12
CA ILE A 167 10.52 -7.00 -6.68
C ILE A 167 11.74 -7.56 -5.96
N LEU A 168 12.26 -8.72 -6.36
CA LEU A 168 13.49 -9.27 -5.81
C LEU A 168 14.70 -8.40 -6.11
N SER A 169 14.79 -7.85 -7.33
CA SER A 169 15.82 -6.87 -7.68
C SER A 169 15.74 -5.64 -6.78
N LEU A 170 14.54 -5.10 -6.54
CA LEU A 170 14.34 -3.97 -5.63
C LEU A 170 14.72 -4.31 -4.19
N ILE A 171 14.35 -5.49 -3.69
CA ILE A 171 14.69 -5.94 -2.33
C ILE A 171 16.21 -6.07 -2.17
N GLN A 172 16.93 -6.57 -3.18
CA GLN A 172 18.38 -6.65 -3.16
C GLN A 172 19.06 -5.27 -3.13
N GLU A 173 18.53 -4.31 -3.90
CA GLU A 173 18.97 -2.91 -3.88
C GLU A 173 18.75 -2.30 -2.48
N VAL A 174 17.53 -2.39 -1.96
CA VAL A 174 17.14 -1.87 -0.64
C VAL A 174 17.98 -2.49 0.47
N ARG A 175 18.22 -3.81 0.41
CA ARG A 175 19.10 -4.51 1.34
C ARG A 175 20.50 -3.87 1.36
N THR A 176 21.08 -3.66 0.19
CA THR A 176 22.43 -3.08 0.05
C THR A 176 22.47 -1.66 0.61
N GLU A 177 21.45 -0.85 0.33
CA GLU A 177 21.37 0.54 0.80
C GLU A 177 21.14 0.65 2.32
N CYS A 178 20.31 -0.23 2.88
CA CYS A 178 19.83 -0.11 4.26
C CYS A 178 20.67 -0.91 5.28
N GLU A 179 21.39 -1.96 4.86
CA GLU A 179 22.19 -2.81 5.77
C GLU A 179 23.63 -2.29 6.00
N GLY A 180 24.00 -1.16 5.40
CA GLY A 180 25.34 -0.54 5.54
C GLY A 180 25.38 0.84 6.20
N THR A 181 24.23 1.50 6.37
CA THR A 181 24.15 2.83 7.02
C THR A 181 22.85 2.95 7.79
N GLN A 182 22.85 3.68 8.92
CA GLN A 182 21.61 4.02 9.62
C GLN A 182 20.83 5.03 8.77
N SER A 183 20.06 4.52 7.82
CA SER A 183 19.27 5.31 6.89
C SER A 183 17.85 5.47 7.42
N PHE A 184 17.45 6.73 7.63
CA PHE A 184 16.08 7.09 8.04
C PHE A 184 15.10 7.13 6.85
N LYS A 185 15.52 6.68 5.66
CA LYS A 185 14.62 6.61 4.50
C LYS A 185 13.49 5.62 4.78
N HIS A 186 12.27 5.99 4.37
CA HIS A 186 11.07 5.24 4.74
C HIS A 186 11.06 3.81 4.18
N TYR A 187 11.73 3.56 3.06
CA TYR A 187 11.86 2.21 2.52
C TYR A 187 12.83 1.33 3.34
N CYS A 188 13.81 1.91 4.05
CA CYS A 188 14.63 1.18 5.01
C CYS A 188 13.85 0.81 6.27
N VAL A 189 12.96 1.70 6.73
CA VAL A 189 12.00 1.39 7.80
C VAL A 189 11.06 0.27 7.37
N ALA A 190 10.55 0.31 6.14
CA ALA A 190 9.72 -0.76 5.58
C ALA A 190 10.48 -2.09 5.54
N TRP A 191 11.73 -2.10 5.07
CA TRP A 191 12.59 -3.28 5.05
C TRP A 191 12.75 -3.90 6.45
N ALA A 192 13.11 -3.07 7.44
CA ALA A 192 13.26 -3.52 8.82
C ALA A 192 11.95 -4.05 9.43
N ASN A 193 10.81 -3.48 9.04
CA ASN A 193 9.51 -3.93 9.51
C ASN A 193 9.09 -5.27 8.90
N ILE A 194 9.23 -5.46 7.59
CA ILE A 194 8.84 -6.74 6.96
C ILE A 194 9.75 -7.90 7.41
N GLN A 195 10.99 -7.61 7.80
CA GLN A 195 11.90 -8.59 8.42
C GLN A 195 11.47 -9.09 9.81
N LYS A 196 10.54 -8.39 10.48
CA LYS A 196 9.92 -8.87 11.72
C LYS A 196 8.84 -9.92 11.46
N ILE A 197 8.39 -10.03 10.21
CA ILE A 197 7.32 -10.96 9.78
C ILE A 197 7.93 -12.14 9.03
N TYR A 198 8.93 -11.89 8.18
CA TYR A 198 9.57 -12.88 7.33
C TYR A 198 11.09 -12.83 7.48
N SER A 199 11.74 -13.98 7.42
CA SER A 199 13.21 -14.04 7.34
C SER A 199 13.72 -13.46 6.02
N LYS A 200 14.99 -13.01 6.01
CA LYS A 200 15.62 -12.50 4.78
C LYS A 200 15.63 -13.54 3.67
N ASP A 201 15.90 -14.79 4.02
CA ASP A 201 15.93 -15.91 3.07
C ASP A 201 14.54 -16.20 2.51
N GLU A 202 13.48 -16.05 3.30
CA GLU A 202 12.11 -16.15 2.79
C GLU A 202 11.83 -15.09 1.73
N LEU A 203 12.16 -13.83 2.03
CA LEU A 203 11.91 -12.68 1.15
C LEU A 203 12.74 -12.69 -0.14
N LEU A 204 13.85 -13.43 -0.19
CA LEU A 204 14.75 -13.49 -1.34
C LEU A 204 14.55 -14.74 -2.22
N ASN A 205 13.89 -15.78 -1.71
CA ASN A 205 13.77 -17.09 -2.38
C ASN A 205 12.37 -17.37 -2.92
N LEU A 206 11.61 -16.33 -3.30
CA LEU A 206 10.34 -16.50 -3.99
C LEU A 206 10.60 -16.63 -5.49
N GLU A 207 10.18 -17.72 -6.12
CA GLU A 207 10.38 -17.94 -7.55
C GLU A 207 9.16 -18.61 -8.20
N CYS A 208 8.97 -18.32 -9.48
CA CYS A 208 8.05 -19.05 -10.35
C CYS A 208 8.75 -20.30 -10.87
N LYS A 209 8.24 -21.49 -10.54
CA LYS A 209 8.81 -22.76 -11.04
C LYS A 209 8.49 -23.03 -12.51
N SER A 210 7.38 -22.48 -12.99
CA SER A 210 6.94 -22.51 -14.38
C SER A 210 6.13 -21.25 -14.68
N VAL A 211 6.06 -20.88 -15.96
CA VAL A 211 5.30 -19.72 -16.46
C VAL A 211 4.33 -20.22 -17.51
N GLU A 212 3.09 -19.72 -17.50
CA GLU A 212 2.08 -20.03 -18.51
C GLU A 212 2.61 -19.75 -19.92
N GLU A 213 2.50 -20.73 -20.81
CA GLU A 213 2.75 -20.53 -22.23
C GLU A 213 1.60 -19.70 -22.81
N GLU A 214 1.92 -18.74 -23.69
CA GLU A 214 0.86 -18.02 -24.42
C GLU A 214 0.21 -18.99 -25.41
N ASP A 215 -1.12 -19.10 -25.37
CA ASP A 215 -1.85 -19.72 -26.47
C ASP A 215 -1.44 -19.02 -27.77
N PRO A 216 -1.00 -19.75 -28.81
CA PRO A 216 -0.70 -19.17 -30.10
C PRO A 216 -1.94 -18.45 -30.64
N PRO A 217 -1.78 -17.32 -31.34
CA PRO A 217 -2.90 -16.61 -31.98
C PRO A 217 -3.63 -17.45 -33.02
#